data_AF-A0A1M6KP78-F1
#
_entry.id   AF-A0A1M6KP78-F1
#
_cell.length_a   1.000
_cell.length_b   1.000
_cell.length_c   1.000
_cell.angle_alpha   90.00
_cell.angle_beta   90.00
_cell.angle_gamma   90.00
#
_symmetry.space_group_name_H-M   'P 1'
#
loop_
_entity.id
_entity.type
_entity.pdbx_description
1 polymer ?
#
loop_
_entity_poly.entity_id
_entity_poly.type
_entity_poly.pdbx_seq_one_letter_code
_entity_poly.pdbx_strand_id
1 'polypeptide(L)'
;MIGDVEDMEEIKKIKAADSMGALSAAEKKNAITSMIEKRNSAGRAAATVKTGGTEMERVNRILQNRIYRSCLQKIEECEKERIFCRHDMTHFLDVARLAYILNLEESCGIKKDCIYACALLHDVGRHIQYTQNVPHEQAGLPIASDIMQECGFKEPDREMILDAIANHRNAEIKGERNLKGLLYRADKMSRICFACKAQDECYKVVEKRRMEL
;
A
#
# COMPACT_ATOMS: atom_id res chain seq x y z
N MET A 1 12.15 9.30 -28.60
CA MET A 1 12.42 8.69 -29.92
C MET A 1 12.93 9.69 -30.98
N ILE A 2 12.60 11.00 -30.94
CA ILE A 2 13.17 11.98 -31.88
C ILE A 2 14.60 12.44 -31.45
N GLY A 3 14.87 12.57 -30.14
CA GLY A 3 16.18 13.03 -29.63
C GLY A 3 17.36 12.08 -29.83
N ASP A 4 17.13 10.77 -30.03
CA ASP A 4 18.21 9.79 -30.18
C ASP A 4 18.87 9.85 -31.57
N VAL A 5 18.19 10.43 -32.57
CA VAL A 5 18.67 10.49 -33.97
C VAL A 5 19.55 11.73 -34.18
N GLU A 6 19.20 12.87 -33.61
CA GLU A 6 20.00 14.11 -33.68
C GLU A 6 21.33 13.98 -32.92
N ASP A 7 21.31 13.38 -31.72
CA ASP A 7 22.50 13.10 -30.90
C ASP A 7 23.52 12.22 -31.67
N MET A 8 23.04 11.25 -32.44
CA MET A 8 23.87 10.33 -33.22
C MET A 8 24.55 11.01 -34.42
N GLU A 9 23.91 12.01 -35.04
CA GLU A 9 24.50 12.80 -36.12
C GLU A 9 25.58 13.76 -35.61
N GLU A 10 25.36 14.38 -34.46
CA GLU A 10 26.33 15.31 -33.86
C GLU A 10 27.58 14.57 -33.36
N ILE A 11 27.42 13.38 -32.77
CA ILE A 11 28.54 12.49 -32.40
C ILE A 11 29.35 12.05 -33.64
N LYS A 12 28.68 11.78 -34.77
CA LYS A 12 29.37 11.43 -36.04
C LYS A 12 30.20 12.61 -36.56
N LYS A 13 29.69 13.85 -36.48
CA LYS A 13 30.42 15.05 -36.90
C LYS A 13 31.67 15.30 -36.04
N ILE A 14 31.57 15.11 -34.72
CA ILE A 14 32.71 15.27 -33.80
C ILE A 14 33.78 14.21 -34.07
N LYS A 15 33.39 12.94 -34.29
CA LYS A 15 34.34 11.86 -34.63
C LYS A 15 35.02 12.06 -35.98
N ALA A 16 34.30 12.59 -36.98
CA ALA A 16 34.86 12.92 -38.28
C ALA A 16 35.91 14.05 -38.20
N ALA A 17 35.61 15.12 -37.46
CA ALA A 17 36.55 16.24 -37.25
C ALA A 17 37.82 15.83 -36.48
N ASP A 18 37.71 14.87 -35.54
CA ASP A 18 38.85 14.33 -34.81
C ASP A 18 39.79 13.52 -35.73
N SER A 19 39.23 12.68 -36.60
CA SER A 19 40.02 11.87 -37.55
C SER A 19 40.82 12.69 -38.57
N MET A 20 40.50 13.98 -38.73
CA MET A 20 41.20 14.91 -39.62
C MET A 20 42.22 15.82 -38.89
N GLY A 21 42.44 15.60 -37.58
CA GLY A 21 43.43 16.35 -36.80
C GLY A 21 43.08 17.83 -36.54
N ALA A 22 41.83 18.23 -36.76
CA ALA A 22 41.41 19.63 -36.78
C ALA A 22 40.96 20.20 -35.41
N LEU A 23 41.12 19.44 -34.31
CA LEU A 23 40.68 19.86 -32.97
C LEU A 23 41.76 19.57 -31.92
N SER A 24 42.14 20.61 -31.18
CA SER A 24 43.02 20.49 -30.02
C SER A 24 42.34 19.71 -28.88
N ALA A 25 43.15 19.16 -27.97
CA ALA A 25 42.65 18.44 -26.80
C ALA A 25 41.71 19.29 -25.92
N ALA A 26 41.91 20.61 -25.88
CA ALA A 26 41.07 21.55 -25.14
C ALA A 26 39.67 21.71 -25.78
N GLU A 27 39.61 21.76 -27.11
CA GLU A 27 38.34 21.90 -27.84
C GLU A 27 37.48 20.64 -27.73
N LYS A 28 38.12 19.45 -27.75
CA LYS A 28 37.42 18.17 -27.50
C LYS A 28 36.82 18.11 -26.10
N LYS A 29 37.58 18.56 -25.09
CA LYS A 29 37.12 18.58 -23.70
C LYS A 29 35.92 19.52 -23.53
N ASN A 30 35.98 20.71 -24.12
CA ASN A 30 34.88 21.68 -24.06
C ASN A 30 33.61 21.19 -24.78
N ALA A 31 33.74 20.52 -25.94
CA ALA A 31 32.61 19.94 -26.65
C ALA A 31 31.91 18.85 -25.82
N ILE A 32 32.69 17.94 -25.22
CA ILE A 32 32.15 16.88 -24.35
C ILE A 32 31.48 17.47 -23.11
N THR A 33 32.09 18.47 -22.46
CA THR A 33 31.50 19.16 -21.31
C THR A 33 30.18 19.83 -21.67
N SER A 34 30.11 20.52 -22.81
CA SER A 34 28.87 21.15 -23.29
C SER A 34 27.77 20.12 -23.60
N MET A 35 28.12 18.97 -24.18
CA MET A 35 27.16 17.88 -24.42
C MET A 35 26.63 17.28 -23.11
N ILE A 36 27.49 17.09 -22.10
CA ILE A 36 27.08 16.61 -20.77
C ILE A 36 26.15 17.63 -20.08
N GLU A 37 26.46 18.92 -20.18
CA GLU A 37 25.62 20.00 -19.63
C GLU A 37 24.26 20.09 -20.31
N LYS A 38 24.20 19.99 -21.65
CA LYS A 38 22.94 19.92 -22.41
C LYS A 38 22.12 18.68 -22.06
N ARG A 39 22.77 17.53 -21.86
CA ARG A 39 22.09 16.28 -21.44
C ARG A 39 21.56 16.40 -20.00
N ASN A 40 22.30 17.06 -19.11
CA ASN A 40 21.88 17.31 -17.74
C ASN A 40 20.76 18.37 -17.64
N SER A 41 20.73 19.38 -18.51
CA SER A 41 19.64 20.37 -18.57
C SER A 41 18.37 19.78 -19.20
N ALA A 42 18.49 18.96 -20.25
CA ALA A 42 17.38 18.18 -20.80
C ALA A 42 16.87 17.12 -19.80
N GLY A 43 17.75 16.47 -19.05
CA GLY A 43 17.42 15.57 -17.94
C GLY A 43 16.72 16.27 -16.78
N ARG A 44 17.09 17.53 -16.46
CA ARG A 44 16.37 18.37 -15.49
C ARG A 44 14.99 18.83 -15.99
N ALA A 45 14.84 19.08 -17.29
CA ALA A 45 13.54 19.37 -17.89
C ALA A 45 12.61 18.14 -17.89
N ALA A 46 13.16 16.93 -18.03
CA ALA A 46 12.42 15.66 -17.86
C ALA A 46 12.21 15.25 -16.38
N ALA A 47 12.97 15.84 -15.45
CA ALA A 47 12.86 15.64 -14.00
C ALA A 47 12.02 16.71 -13.30
N THR A 48 11.02 17.29 -13.99
CA THR A 48 9.81 17.69 -13.27
C THR A 48 9.14 16.40 -12.83
N VAL A 49 9.48 15.97 -11.61
CA VAL A 49 8.77 14.91 -10.89
C VAL A 49 7.28 15.22 -11.01
N LYS A 50 6.57 14.42 -11.81
CA LYS A 50 5.12 14.30 -11.71
C LYS A 50 4.82 13.76 -10.31
N THR A 51 4.67 14.65 -9.34
CA THR A 51 3.90 14.37 -8.12
C THR A 51 2.43 14.32 -8.53
N GLY A 52 2.06 13.22 -9.18
CA GLY A 52 0.73 12.99 -9.71
C GLY A 52 0.43 11.51 -9.78
N GLY A 53 0.94 10.77 -8.79
CA GLY A 53 0.47 9.43 -8.53
C GLY A 53 -0.87 9.52 -7.82
N THR A 54 -1.89 8.81 -8.30
CA THR A 54 -3.20 8.79 -7.62
C THR A 54 -3.03 8.27 -6.19
N GLU A 55 -3.78 8.78 -5.20
CA GLU A 55 -3.66 8.39 -3.79
C GLU A 55 -3.66 6.85 -3.62
N MET A 56 -4.42 6.15 -4.45
CA MET A 56 -4.53 4.69 -4.48
C MET A 56 -3.28 3.95 -4.95
N GLU A 57 -2.29 4.61 -5.56
CA GLU A 57 -1.03 3.97 -5.94
C GLU A 57 -0.25 3.43 -4.76
N ARG A 58 -0.31 4.10 -3.60
CA ARG A 58 0.34 3.62 -2.38
C ARG A 58 -0.30 2.31 -1.90
N VAL A 59 -1.62 2.20 -2.03
CA VAL A 59 -2.37 0.97 -1.73
C VAL A 59 -2.03 -0.13 -2.74
N ASN A 60 -1.95 0.19 -4.02
CA ASN A 60 -1.55 -0.77 -5.05
C ASN A 60 -0.15 -1.32 -4.79
N ARG A 61 0.76 -0.50 -4.26
CA ARG A 61 2.09 -0.96 -3.81
C ARG A 61 2.01 -1.95 -2.65
N ILE A 62 1.06 -1.81 -1.71
CA ILE A 62 0.84 -2.82 -0.65
C ILE A 62 0.48 -4.17 -1.28
N LEU A 63 -0.43 -4.19 -2.26
CA LEU A 63 -0.83 -5.44 -2.93
C LEU A 63 0.34 -6.13 -3.67
N GLN A 64 1.33 -5.34 -4.13
CA GLN A 64 2.55 -5.86 -4.77
C GLN A 64 3.70 -6.12 -3.78
N ASN A 65 3.56 -5.69 -2.52
CA ASN A 65 4.61 -5.78 -1.53
C ASN A 65 4.92 -7.24 -1.16
N ARG A 66 6.20 -7.61 -1.13
CA ARG A 66 6.63 -8.99 -0.87
C ARG A 66 6.32 -9.47 0.54
N ILE A 67 6.50 -8.59 1.53
CA ILE A 67 6.19 -8.89 2.94
C ILE A 67 4.69 -9.14 3.08
N TYR A 68 3.87 -8.24 2.53
CA TYR A 68 2.41 -8.38 2.54
C TYR A 68 1.96 -9.71 1.95
N ARG A 69 2.43 -10.05 0.74
CA ARG A 69 2.07 -11.29 0.06
C ARG A 69 2.54 -12.54 0.83
N SER A 70 3.72 -12.48 1.45
CA SER A 70 4.20 -13.56 2.30
C SER A 70 3.30 -13.76 3.52
N CYS A 71 2.84 -12.69 4.16
CA CYS A 71 1.88 -12.78 5.26
C CYS A 71 0.57 -13.44 4.80
N LEU A 72 0.01 -13.01 3.66
CA LEU A 72 -1.22 -13.59 3.12
C LEU A 72 -1.08 -15.09 2.82
N GLN A 73 0.03 -15.51 2.21
CA GLN A 73 0.30 -16.93 1.95
C GLN A 73 0.37 -17.75 3.25
N LYS A 74 1.01 -17.21 4.29
CA LYS A 74 1.08 -17.89 5.59
C LYS A 74 -0.28 -17.97 6.28
N ILE A 75 -1.10 -16.93 6.16
CA ILE A 75 -2.47 -16.91 6.68
C ILE A 75 -3.30 -17.96 5.93
N GLU A 76 -3.25 -17.98 4.61
CA GLU A 76 -3.96 -18.95 3.78
C GLU A 76 -3.60 -20.40 4.15
N GLU A 77 -2.31 -20.70 4.33
CA GLU A 77 -1.86 -22.03 4.76
C GLU A 77 -2.39 -22.40 6.16
N CYS A 78 -2.38 -21.45 7.11
CA CYS A 78 -2.94 -21.67 8.44
C CYS A 78 -4.47 -21.86 8.41
N GLU A 79 -5.16 -21.33 7.40
CA GLU A 79 -6.62 -21.34 7.28
C GLU A 79 -7.15 -22.33 6.24
N LYS A 80 -6.32 -23.20 5.67
CA LYS A 80 -6.71 -24.12 4.59
C LYS A 80 -7.91 -25.01 4.92
N GLU A 81 -7.94 -25.56 6.14
CA GLU A 81 -9.04 -26.38 6.67
C GLU A 81 -10.06 -25.58 7.49
N ARG A 82 -9.93 -24.24 7.51
CA ARG A 82 -10.80 -23.39 8.33
C ARG A 82 -12.20 -23.33 7.72
N ILE A 83 -13.18 -23.76 8.50
CA ILE A 83 -14.62 -23.70 8.18
C ILE A 83 -15.28 -22.36 8.54
N PHE A 84 -14.65 -21.57 9.41
CA PHE A 84 -15.11 -20.23 9.82
C PHE A 84 -14.61 -19.14 8.86
N CYS A 85 -15.09 -17.90 9.04
CA CYS A 85 -14.62 -16.74 8.26
C CYS A 85 -13.09 -16.69 8.22
N ARG A 86 -12.55 -16.65 7.00
CA ARG A 86 -11.13 -16.57 6.68
C ARG A 86 -10.68 -15.10 6.60
N HIS A 87 -9.38 -14.89 6.71
CA HIS A 87 -8.73 -13.58 6.60
C HIS A 87 -8.09 -13.49 5.22
N ASP A 88 -8.93 -13.42 4.19
CA ASP A 88 -8.55 -13.37 2.78
C ASP A 88 -8.77 -11.98 2.17
N MET A 89 -8.44 -11.87 0.88
CA MET A 89 -8.61 -10.61 0.13
C MET A 89 -10.07 -10.15 0.06
N THR A 90 -11.04 -11.07 0.10
CA THR A 90 -12.47 -10.71 0.10
C THR A 90 -12.80 -9.99 1.39
N HIS A 91 -12.45 -10.58 2.54
CA HIS A 91 -12.61 -9.93 3.85
C HIS A 91 -11.94 -8.55 3.89
N PHE A 92 -10.68 -8.45 3.49
CA PHE A 92 -9.95 -7.19 3.55
C PHE A 92 -10.57 -6.08 2.68
N LEU A 93 -11.02 -6.41 1.46
CA LEU A 93 -11.66 -5.44 0.58
C LEU A 93 -13.07 -5.06 1.03
N ASP A 94 -13.82 -5.99 1.62
CA ASP A 94 -15.13 -5.69 2.18
C ASP A 94 -15.01 -4.75 3.38
N VAL A 95 -14.02 -4.99 4.26
CA VAL A 95 -13.68 -4.04 5.34
C VAL A 95 -13.30 -2.67 4.77
N ALA A 96 -12.46 -2.62 3.74
CA ALA A 96 -12.04 -1.35 3.13
C ALA A 96 -13.22 -0.57 2.54
N ARG A 97 -14.12 -1.25 1.83
CA ARG A 97 -15.29 -0.65 1.19
C ARG A 97 -16.30 -0.17 2.23
N LEU A 98 -16.60 -0.98 3.23
CA LEU A 98 -17.52 -0.61 4.31
C LEU A 98 -16.98 0.56 5.13
N ALA A 99 -15.70 0.54 5.51
CA ALA A 99 -15.07 1.65 6.22
C ALA A 99 -15.08 2.94 5.38
N TYR A 100 -14.91 2.83 4.06
CA TYR A 100 -15.00 3.98 3.17
C TYR A 100 -16.42 4.52 3.02
N ILE A 101 -17.44 3.66 2.96
CA ILE A 101 -18.85 4.08 2.98
C ILE A 101 -19.17 4.82 4.28
N LEU A 102 -18.83 4.23 5.43
CA LEU A 102 -19.05 4.86 6.74
C LEU A 102 -18.32 6.21 6.84
N ASN A 103 -17.09 6.31 6.34
CA ASN A 103 -16.33 7.57 6.28
C ASN A 103 -17.07 8.67 5.49
N LEU A 104 -17.74 8.30 4.40
CA LEU A 104 -18.52 9.22 3.57
C LEU A 104 -19.84 9.60 4.26
N GLU A 105 -20.60 8.62 4.76
CA GLU A 105 -21.89 8.83 5.43
C GLU A 105 -21.75 9.70 6.69
N GLU A 106 -20.64 9.56 7.41
CA GLU A 106 -20.37 10.31 8.64
C GLU A 106 -19.54 11.57 8.41
N SER A 107 -19.14 11.86 7.17
CA SER A 107 -18.31 13.02 6.82
C SER A 107 -17.01 13.10 7.63
N CYS A 108 -16.37 11.95 7.89
CA CYS A 108 -15.14 11.88 8.69
C CYS A 108 -13.90 12.47 8.00
N GLY A 109 -13.94 12.62 6.67
CA GLY A 109 -12.88 13.29 5.90
C GLY A 109 -11.55 12.53 5.82
N ILE A 110 -11.55 11.22 6.12
CA ILE A 110 -10.33 10.41 6.09
C ILE A 110 -9.99 10.03 4.64
N LYS A 111 -8.70 10.13 4.30
CA LYS A 111 -8.19 9.78 2.97
C LYS A 111 -8.48 8.32 2.63
N LYS A 112 -8.95 8.10 1.40
CA LYS A 112 -9.37 6.78 0.92
C LYS A 112 -8.22 5.76 0.97
N ASP A 113 -7.02 6.19 0.60
CA ASP A 113 -5.83 5.33 0.59
C ASP A 113 -5.40 4.91 2.01
N CYS A 114 -5.55 5.77 3.02
CA CYS A 114 -5.35 5.42 4.43
C CYS A 114 -6.36 4.37 4.90
N ILE A 115 -7.64 4.50 4.55
CA ILE A 115 -8.69 3.52 4.90
C ILE A 115 -8.37 2.16 4.28
N TYR A 116 -8.06 2.15 2.99
CA TYR A 116 -7.75 0.91 2.26
C TYR A 116 -6.46 0.26 2.77
N ALA A 117 -5.42 1.04 3.02
CA ALA A 117 -4.18 0.53 3.62
C ALA A 117 -4.43 -0.09 4.99
N CYS A 118 -5.19 0.59 5.86
CA CYS A 118 -5.54 0.09 7.18
C CYS A 118 -6.31 -1.24 7.11
N ALA A 119 -7.32 -1.31 6.24
CA ALA A 119 -8.12 -2.53 6.05
C ALA A 119 -7.30 -3.70 5.48
N LEU A 120 -6.39 -3.45 4.52
CA LEU A 120 -5.50 -4.50 4.01
C LEU A 120 -4.51 -5.01 5.07
N LEU A 121 -4.05 -4.12 5.95
CA LEU A 121 -2.98 -4.41 6.91
C LEU A 121 -3.47 -4.90 8.28
N HIS A 122 -4.73 -4.69 8.66
CA HIS A 122 -5.18 -4.92 10.04
C HIS A 122 -4.97 -6.33 10.58
N ASP A 123 -4.95 -7.34 9.70
CA ASP A 123 -4.87 -8.75 10.05
C ASP A 123 -3.58 -9.43 9.58
N VAL A 124 -2.57 -8.68 9.10
CA VAL A 124 -1.29 -9.28 8.63
C VAL A 124 -0.56 -10.08 9.70
N GLY A 125 -0.82 -9.78 10.98
CA GLY A 125 -0.30 -10.54 12.13
C GLY A 125 -0.99 -11.88 12.40
N ARG A 126 -2.04 -12.29 11.65
CA ARG A 126 -2.80 -13.52 11.93
C ARG A 126 -1.96 -14.79 11.95
N HIS A 127 -1.06 -14.94 10.99
CA HIS A 127 -0.19 -16.11 10.94
C HIS A 127 0.67 -16.26 12.20
N ILE A 128 1.08 -15.15 12.82
CA ILE A 128 1.82 -15.15 14.09
C ILE A 128 0.90 -15.54 15.25
N GLN A 129 -0.33 -15.04 15.27
CA GLN A 129 -1.33 -15.47 16.25
C GLN A 129 -1.55 -16.98 16.21
N TYR A 130 -1.69 -17.56 15.01
CA TYR A 130 -1.90 -19.00 14.86
C TYR A 130 -0.71 -19.84 15.29
N THR A 131 0.51 -19.37 15.03
CA THR A 131 1.72 -20.17 15.25
C THR A 131 2.40 -19.91 16.61
N GLN A 132 2.19 -18.74 17.20
CA GLN A 132 2.91 -18.28 18.40
C GLN A 132 1.98 -17.74 19.50
N ASN A 133 0.67 -17.73 19.27
CA ASN A 133 -0.34 -17.26 20.24
C ASN A 133 -0.16 -15.79 20.69
N VAL A 134 0.47 -14.95 19.85
CA VAL A 134 0.60 -13.50 20.07
C VAL A 134 -0.64 -12.80 19.50
N PRO A 135 -1.28 -11.85 20.20
CA PRO A 135 -2.39 -11.07 19.64
C PRO A 135 -2.01 -10.44 18.30
N HIS A 136 -2.80 -10.69 17.26
CA HIS A 136 -2.45 -10.31 15.89
C HIS A 136 -2.40 -8.79 15.71
N GLU A 137 -3.19 -8.04 16.47
CA GLU A 137 -3.25 -6.58 16.43
C GLU A 137 -1.96 -5.95 16.94
N GLN A 138 -1.19 -6.69 17.75
CA GLN A 138 0.14 -6.30 18.23
C GLN A 138 1.22 -6.85 17.31
N ALA A 139 1.14 -8.15 16.95
CA ALA A 139 2.11 -8.81 16.07
C ALA A 139 2.18 -8.18 14.68
N GLY A 140 1.06 -7.62 14.20
CA GLY A 140 0.96 -6.97 12.90
C GLY A 140 1.54 -5.56 12.85
N LEU A 141 1.75 -4.86 13.97
CA LEU A 141 2.21 -3.46 13.99
C LEU A 141 3.59 -3.26 13.33
N PRO A 142 4.66 -4.00 13.70
CA PRO A 142 5.95 -3.82 13.04
C PRO A 142 5.86 -4.14 11.55
N ILE A 143 5.14 -5.20 11.18
CA ILE A 143 4.94 -5.63 9.79
C ILE A 143 4.23 -4.53 8.97
N ALA A 144 3.13 -3.99 9.50
CA ALA A 144 2.36 -2.94 8.86
C ALA A 144 3.18 -1.65 8.71
N SER A 145 3.98 -1.30 9.73
CA SER A 145 4.88 -0.14 9.69
C SER A 145 5.88 -0.26 8.54
N ASP A 146 6.57 -1.40 8.43
CA ASP A 146 7.57 -1.65 7.39
C ASP A 146 6.96 -1.61 5.99
N ILE A 147 5.83 -2.30 5.79
CA ILE A 147 5.11 -2.30 4.50
C ILE A 147 4.70 -0.88 4.11
N MET A 148 4.16 -0.09 5.04
CA MET A 148 3.73 1.28 4.75
C MET A 148 4.90 2.20 4.42
N GLN A 149 6.04 2.03 5.09
CA GLN A 149 7.26 2.76 4.78
C GLN A 149 7.74 2.44 3.35
N GLU A 150 7.82 1.15 2.99
CA GLU A 150 8.18 0.73 1.62
C GLU A 150 7.18 1.21 0.56
N CYS A 151 5.90 1.34 0.93
CA CYS A 151 4.85 1.79 0.03
C CYS A 151 4.72 3.33 -0.06
N GLY A 152 5.52 4.10 0.69
CA GLY A 152 5.56 5.56 0.62
C GLY A 152 4.44 6.28 1.38
N PHE A 153 3.94 5.68 2.46
CA PHE A 153 3.08 6.40 3.41
C PHE A 153 3.92 7.33 4.29
N LYS A 154 3.39 8.54 4.54
CA LYS A 154 4.06 9.56 5.37
C LYS A 154 3.72 9.33 6.84
N GLU A 155 4.54 9.86 7.76
CA GLU A 155 4.39 9.62 9.20
C GLU A 155 2.98 9.89 9.74
N PRO A 156 2.29 11.02 9.44
CA PRO A 156 0.95 11.24 9.97
C PRO A 156 -0.08 10.19 9.52
N ASP A 157 0.09 9.67 8.29
CA ASP A 157 -0.76 8.61 7.76
C ASP A 157 -0.44 7.27 8.46
N ARG A 158 0.85 6.97 8.65
CA ARG A 158 1.32 5.74 9.28
C ARG A 158 0.88 5.66 10.73
N GLU A 159 1.08 6.71 11.52
CA GLU A 159 0.68 6.77 12.93
C GLU A 159 -0.82 6.51 13.09
N MET A 160 -1.65 7.21 12.30
CA MET A 160 -3.10 7.03 12.31
C MET A 160 -3.51 5.60 11.94
N ILE A 161 -2.89 5.00 10.93
CA ILE A 161 -3.17 3.63 10.51
C ILE A 161 -2.73 2.63 11.57
N LEU A 162 -1.55 2.79 12.17
CA LEU A 162 -1.04 1.90 13.22
C LEU A 162 -1.91 1.96 14.48
N ASP A 163 -2.36 3.15 14.90
CA ASP A 163 -3.28 3.31 16.03
C ASP A 163 -4.61 2.60 15.77
N ALA A 164 -5.13 2.70 14.53
CA ALA A 164 -6.32 1.97 14.12
C ALA A 164 -6.15 0.45 14.14
N ILE A 165 -5.02 -0.07 13.64
CA ILE A 165 -4.69 -1.49 13.68
C ILE A 165 -4.56 -1.99 15.12
N ALA A 166 -3.86 -1.26 15.99
CA ALA A 166 -3.68 -1.65 17.40
C ALA A 166 -5.00 -1.78 18.16
N ASN A 167 -6.02 -0.99 17.77
CA ASN A 167 -7.27 -0.88 18.49
C ASN A 167 -8.46 -1.58 17.81
N HIS A 168 -8.32 -2.22 16.65
CA HIS A 168 -9.48 -2.72 15.87
C HIS A 168 -10.31 -3.82 16.56
N ARG A 169 -9.85 -4.34 17.70
CA ARG A 169 -10.60 -5.27 18.57
C ARG A 169 -11.24 -4.62 19.79
N ASN A 170 -10.84 -3.39 20.13
CA ASN A 170 -11.32 -2.66 21.30
C ASN A 170 -12.80 -2.28 21.07
N ALA A 171 -13.71 -2.72 21.95
CA ALA A 171 -15.14 -2.44 21.79
C ALA A 171 -15.52 -1.00 22.18
N GLU A 172 -14.70 -0.34 23.00
CA GLU A 172 -14.96 1.02 23.50
C GLU A 172 -14.92 2.06 22.36
N ILE A 173 -14.11 1.80 21.33
CA ILE A 173 -13.95 2.69 20.18
C ILE A 173 -15.08 2.57 19.14
N LYS A 174 -16.07 1.69 19.34
CA LYS A 174 -17.13 1.39 18.35
C LYS A 174 -17.89 2.64 17.90
N GLY A 175 -18.08 3.60 18.78
CA GLY A 175 -18.81 4.85 18.51
C GLY A 175 -17.96 5.97 17.90
N GLU A 176 -16.65 5.77 17.76
CA GLU A 176 -15.75 6.83 17.29
C GLU A 176 -15.91 7.09 15.78
N ARG A 177 -15.91 8.38 15.43
CA ARG A 177 -16.02 8.88 14.04
C ARG A 177 -14.65 9.16 13.45
N ASN A 178 -13.72 8.25 13.64
CA ASN A 178 -12.34 8.29 13.17
C ASN A 178 -11.93 6.91 12.61
N LEU A 179 -10.67 6.76 12.15
CA LEU A 179 -10.24 5.52 11.49
C LEU A 179 -10.39 4.27 12.38
N LYS A 180 -10.14 4.40 13.69
CA LYS A 180 -10.33 3.33 14.68
C LYS A 180 -11.77 2.81 14.68
N GLY A 181 -12.73 3.70 14.96
CA GLY A 181 -14.13 3.32 15.08
C GLY A 181 -14.74 2.85 13.76
N LEU A 182 -14.31 3.44 12.63
CA LEU A 182 -14.73 3.00 11.30
C LEU A 182 -14.22 1.59 10.98
N LEU A 183 -12.93 1.32 11.21
CA LEU A 183 -12.33 0.01 10.97
C LEU A 183 -12.96 -1.07 11.86
N TYR A 184 -13.16 -0.78 13.15
CA TYR A 184 -13.83 -1.70 14.08
C TYR A 184 -15.20 -2.12 13.55
N ARG A 185 -16.03 -1.13 13.16
CA ARG A 185 -17.38 -1.39 12.66
C ARG A 185 -17.34 -2.17 11.34
N ALA A 186 -16.48 -1.76 10.41
CA ALA A 186 -16.32 -2.43 9.13
C ALA A 186 -15.86 -3.90 9.25
N ASP A 187 -14.88 -4.25 10.11
CA ASP A 187 -14.46 -5.64 10.36
C ASP A 187 -15.58 -6.54 10.91
N LYS A 188 -16.49 -5.97 11.72
CA LYS A 188 -17.63 -6.74 12.22
C LYS A 188 -18.71 -6.86 11.16
N MET A 189 -18.98 -5.79 10.41
CA MET A 189 -20.02 -5.73 9.38
C MET A 189 -19.67 -6.52 8.11
N SER A 190 -18.39 -6.69 7.79
CA SER A 190 -17.94 -7.45 6.60
C SER A 190 -18.30 -8.94 6.66
N ARG A 191 -18.74 -9.45 7.82
CA ARG A 191 -19.02 -10.87 8.03
C ARG A 191 -20.46 -11.20 7.64
N ILE A 192 -20.60 -12.05 6.65
CA ILE A 192 -21.90 -12.53 6.13
C ILE A 192 -22.45 -13.66 7.03
N CYS A 193 -22.55 -13.40 8.34
CA CYS A 193 -22.92 -14.42 9.33
C CYS A 193 -24.32 -15.00 9.08
N PHE A 194 -25.26 -14.21 8.54
CA PHE A 194 -26.63 -14.64 8.28
C PHE A 194 -26.76 -15.75 7.21
N ALA A 195 -25.73 -15.95 6.39
CA ALA A 195 -25.68 -17.00 5.37
C ALA A 195 -24.53 -18.01 5.61
N CYS A 196 -23.92 -17.99 6.80
CA CYS A 196 -22.78 -18.82 7.13
C CYS A 196 -23.21 -20.26 7.43
N LYS A 197 -22.67 -21.24 6.70
CA LYS A 197 -22.97 -22.66 6.93
C LYS A 197 -22.41 -23.20 8.24
N ALA A 198 -21.33 -22.60 8.76
CA ALA A 198 -20.71 -22.98 10.02
C ALA A 198 -21.25 -22.17 11.21
N GLN A 199 -22.46 -21.59 11.09
CA GLN A 199 -23.04 -20.68 12.08
C GLN A 199 -23.22 -21.36 13.45
N ASP A 200 -23.75 -22.58 13.46
CA ASP A 200 -24.05 -23.32 14.70
C ASP A 200 -22.80 -23.69 15.50
N GLU A 201 -21.66 -23.81 14.81
CA GLU A 201 -20.36 -24.12 15.40
C GLU A 201 -19.56 -22.85 15.75
N CYS A 202 -20.04 -21.67 15.33
CA CYS A 202 -19.29 -20.43 15.43
C CYS A 202 -19.51 -19.74 16.78
N TYR A 203 -18.48 -19.80 17.64
CA TYR A 203 -18.47 -19.11 18.93
C TYR A 203 -18.81 -17.60 18.87
N LYS A 204 -18.52 -16.94 17.74
CA LYS A 204 -18.79 -15.50 17.54
C LYS A 204 -20.27 -15.18 17.35
N VAL A 205 -21.07 -16.13 16.87
CA VAL A 205 -22.52 -15.96 16.65
C VAL A 205 -23.28 -16.21 17.96
N VAL A 206 -22.80 -17.15 18.77
CA VAL A 206 -23.42 -17.51 20.05
C VAL A 206 -23.41 -16.33 21.04
N GLU A 207 -22.38 -15.47 21.04
CA GLU A 207 -22.29 -14.32 21.95
C GLU A 207 -22.91 -13.01 21.43
N LYS A 208 -23.12 -12.84 20.13
CA LYS A 208 -23.55 -11.55 19.55
C LYS A 208 -24.70 -11.74 18.57
N ARG A 209 -25.93 -11.74 19.10
CA ARG A 209 -27.15 -11.55 18.30
C ARG A 209 -27.12 -10.18 17.61
N ARG A 210 -26.83 -10.18 16.31
CA ARG A 210 -27.43 -9.22 15.37
C ARG A 210 -27.57 -9.95 14.03
N MET A 211 -28.82 -10.31 13.72
CA MET A 211 -29.20 -11.12 12.55
C MET A 211 -30.27 -10.40 11.73
N GLU A 212 -30.11 -9.09 11.51
CA GLU A 212 -31.03 -8.31 10.69
C GLU A 212 -30.22 -7.33 9.84
N LEU A 213 -30.62 -7.20 8.57
CA LEU A 213 -30.10 -6.23 7.60
C LEU A 213 -30.63 -4.82 7.93
#